data_AF-A0A4Q4Y0Y4-F1
#
_entry.id   AF-A0A4Q4Y0Y4-F1
#
_cell.length_a   1.000
_cell.length_b   1.000
_cell.length_c   1.000
_cell.angle_alpha   90.00
_cell.angle_beta   90.00
_cell.angle_gamma   90.00
#
_symmetry.space_group_name_H-M   'P 1'
#
loop_
_entity.id
_entity.type
_entity.pdbx_description
1 polymer ?
#
loop_
_entity_poly.entity_id
_entity_poly.type
_entity_poly.pdbx_seq_one_letter_code
_entity_poly.pdbx_strand_id
1 'polypeptide(L)'
;MEQPVKLIFSACRATSAATTFFDPITIGPFNKQFVDGALGANNPVYALWNQAQDVWGGQLRASLKCLVSIGTGVPALKPVRDDVLGIWATLKDLATETEKTAQLFHRDKSDLDEEGRYYRFNVDRGLEEIGLVEEKKKTEIAAATRRYVESQAVFKQMKACVNNIARQEYHGPYRIPFSLQGVPVSNHFVARLSATAAAEQCLLPRRRSRRNQRRVFVLHGLVGIGKTQLAADFARRHEAAFSSVFWLDGRSEDRLRQSLASYAGRIPEGQIHERSRNAVLNSEQDLMVVVTDVLDWLARPDNIDWLLIFDNVDQDVE
;
A
#
# COMPACT_ATOMS: atom_id res chain seq x y z
N MET A 1 25.12 17.35 24.58
CA MET A 1 24.22 16.47 23.81
C MET A 1 22.97 16.24 24.63
N GLU A 2 21.83 16.83 24.25
CA GLU A 2 20.54 16.46 24.84
C GLU A 2 20.21 15.02 24.44
N GLN A 3 19.81 14.20 25.42
CA GLN A 3 19.46 12.81 25.17
C GLN A 3 18.20 12.71 24.30
N PRO A 4 18.12 11.74 23.36
CA PRO A 4 17.00 11.62 22.41
C PRO A 4 15.61 11.52 23.06
N VAL A 5 15.53 11.00 24.29
CA VAL A 5 14.28 10.94 25.07
C VAL A 5 13.76 12.33 25.45
N LYS A 6 14.64 13.28 25.76
CA LYS A 6 14.25 14.66 26.07
C LYS A 6 13.68 15.37 24.83
N LEU A 7 14.20 15.07 23.65
CA LEU A 7 13.76 15.69 22.40
C LEU A 7 12.35 15.22 21.99
N ILE A 8 12.06 13.92 22.13
CA ILE A 8 10.72 13.37 21.84
C ILE A 8 9.68 13.99 22.79
N PHE A 9 9.98 14.01 24.09
CA PHE A 9 9.09 14.63 25.07
C PHE A 9 8.81 16.10 24.77
N SER A 10 9.86 16.88 24.48
CA SER A 10 9.70 18.31 24.16
C SER A 10 8.87 18.53 22.90
N ALA A 11 9.05 17.70 21.86
CA ALA A 11 8.22 17.76 20.66
C ALA A 11 6.75 17.42 20.96
N CYS A 12 6.48 16.36 21.72
CA CYS A 12 5.12 15.99 22.14
C CYS A 12 4.46 17.11 22.95
N ARG A 13 5.20 17.71 23.90
CA ARG A 13 4.68 18.80 24.72
C ARG A 13 4.46 20.07 23.91
N ALA A 14 5.32 20.38 22.93
CA ALA A 14 5.13 21.51 22.03
C ALA A 14 3.84 21.38 21.23
N THR A 15 3.59 20.22 20.62
CA THR A 15 2.38 20.01 19.81
C THR A 15 1.10 19.92 20.64
N SER A 16 1.17 19.63 21.94
CA SER A 16 -0.01 19.58 22.82
C SER A 16 -0.24 20.86 23.62
N ALA A 17 0.60 21.89 23.45
CA ALA A 17 0.51 23.15 24.18
C ALA A 17 -0.58 24.05 23.59
N ALA A 18 -1.83 23.57 23.65
CA ALA A 18 -3.00 24.24 23.09
C ALA A 18 -3.12 25.65 23.69
N THR A 19 -3.06 26.66 22.82
CA THR A 19 -3.24 28.06 23.20
C THR A 19 -4.54 28.21 23.97
N THR A 20 -4.50 28.87 25.13
CA THR A 20 -5.57 29.02 26.14
C THR A 20 -5.67 27.92 27.20
N PHE A 21 -5.00 26.76 27.04
CA PHE A 21 -5.05 25.66 28.02
C PHE A 21 -3.71 25.36 28.71
N PHE A 22 -2.61 25.47 27.97
CA PHE A 22 -1.28 25.11 28.47
C PHE A 22 -0.27 26.20 28.13
N ASP A 23 0.70 26.39 29.02
CA ASP A 23 1.80 27.32 28.79
C ASP A 23 2.68 26.87 27.61
N PRO A 24 3.17 27.83 26.78
CA PRO A 24 4.15 27.55 25.73
C PRO A 24 5.38 26.84 26.27
N ILE A 25 5.98 25.96 25.47
CA ILE A 25 7.25 25.31 25.82
C ILE A 25 8.41 26.01 25.13
N THR A 26 9.52 26.16 25.84
CA THR A 26 10.77 26.68 25.30
C THR A 26 11.72 25.53 24.98
N ILE A 27 12.24 25.46 23.76
CA ILE A 27 13.11 24.36 23.29
C ILE A 27 14.36 24.93 22.61
N GLY A 28 15.51 24.30 22.90
CA GLY A 28 16.78 24.54 22.22
C GLY A 28 17.61 25.71 22.78
N PRO A 29 18.85 25.88 22.31
CA PRO A 29 19.82 26.83 22.88
C PRO A 29 19.42 28.31 22.69
N PHE A 30 18.50 28.59 21.76
CA PHE A 30 18.01 29.92 21.46
C PHE A 30 16.72 30.28 22.19
N ASN A 31 16.25 29.44 23.12
CA ASN A 31 15.02 29.64 23.88
C ASN A 31 13.80 29.96 22.99
N LYS A 32 13.64 29.23 21.89
CA LYS A 32 12.49 29.41 21.00
C LYS A 32 11.23 28.88 21.68
N GLN A 33 10.18 29.69 21.71
CA GLN A 33 8.86 29.30 22.22
C GLN A 33 8.05 28.56 21.15
N PHE A 34 7.34 27.52 21.58
CA PHE A 34 6.46 26.70 20.77
C PHE A 34 5.09 26.58 21.46
N VAL A 35 4.06 26.57 20.63
CA VAL A 35 2.65 26.33 20.98
C VAL A 35 2.06 25.30 20.03
N ASP A 36 0.87 24.79 20.32
CA ASP A 36 0.16 23.80 19.50
C ASP A 36 -0.02 24.26 18.03
N GLY A 37 0.00 23.28 17.12
CA GLY A 37 -0.28 23.43 15.70
C GLY A 37 -1.75 23.78 15.38
N ALA A 38 -2.61 23.86 16.38
CA ALA A 38 -3.97 24.39 16.28
C ALA A 38 -4.07 25.73 15.51
N LEU A 39 -3.02 26.57 15.53
CA LEU A 39 -2.96 27.84 14.78
C LEU A 39 -2.72 27.69 13.26
N GLY A 40 -3.37 26.70 12.61
CA GLY A 40 -3.40 26.57 11.14
C GLY A 40 -2.86 25.25 10.55
N ALA A 41 -2.54 24.25 11.39
CA ALA A 41 -2.09 22.93 10.94
C ALA A 41 -2.75 21.78 11.73
N ASN A 42 -3.96 21.99 12.26
CA ASN A 42 -4.64 21.00 13.09
C ASN A 42 -5.08 19.75 12.30
N ASN A 43 -5.28 19.90 10.99
CA ASN A 43 -5.17 18.81 10.03
C ASN A 43 -3.83 18.89 9.29
N PRO A 44 -2.83 18.06 9.62
CA PRO A 44 -1.49 18.17 9.06
C PRO A 44 -1.37 17.60 7.64
N VAL A 45 -2.46 17.23 6.97
CA VAL A 45 -2.42 16.48 5.69
C VAL A 45 -1.60 17.18 4.59
N TYR A 46 -1.68 18.51 4.47
CA TYR A 46 -0.85 19.26 3.52
C TYR A 46 0.61 19.34 3.96
N ALA A 47 0.88 19.54 5.25
CA ALA A 47 2.25 19.57 5.76
C ALA A 47 2.94 18.22 5.55
N LEU A 48 2.24 17.12 5.83
CA LEU A 48 2.69 15.76 5.57
C LEU A 48 2.94 15.53 4.08
N TRP A 49 2.00 15.93 3.22
CA TRP A 49 2.15 15.78 1.77
C TRP A 49 3.35 16.53 1.24
N ASN A 50 3.54 17.80 1.63
CA ASN A 50 4.65 18.62 1.17
C ASN A 50 5.99 18.07 1.65
N GLN A 51 6.10 17.67 2.92
CA GLN A 51 7.32 17.04 3.41
C GLN A 51 7.62 15.71 2.69
N ALA A 52 6.60 14.90 2.43
CA ALA A 52 6.77 13.69 1.65
C ALA A 52 7.22 14.01 0.21
N GLN A 53 6.70 15.09 -0.36
CA GLN A 53 7.05 15.53 -1.70
C GLN A 53 8.50 16.01 -1.77
N ASP A 54 9.00 16.66 -0.72
CA ASP A 54 10.41 17.08 -0.59
C ASP A 54 11.36 15.87 -0.47
N VAL A 55 10.95 14.81 0.24
CA VAL A 55 11.76 13.62 0.47
C VAL A 55 11.77 12.68 -0.75
N TRP A 56 10.61 12.40 -1.32
CA TRP A 56 10.45 11.38 -2.37
C TRP A 56 10.32 11.96 -3.78
N GLY A 57 10.20 13.28 -3.94
CA GLY A 57 10.15 13.93 -5.25
C GLY A 57 9.06 13.36 -6.15
N GLY A 58 9.32 13.29 -7.46
CA GLY A 58 8.37 12.75 -8.44
C GLY A 58 7.93 11.30 -8.18
N GLN A 59 8.68 10.54 -7.36
CA GLN A 59 8.34 9.16 -7.02
C GLN A 59 7.27 9.05 -5.94
N LEU A 60 6.96 10.12 -5.20
CA LEU A 60 5.96 10.09 -4.13
C LEU A 60 4.64 9.52 -4.64
N ARG A 61 4.12 10.06 -5.76
CA ARG A 61 2.83 9.63 -6.29
C ARG A 61 2.83 8.18 -6.75
N ALA A 62 3.92 7.69 -7.35
CA ALA A 62 4.02 6.31 -7.83
C ALA A 62 4.20 5.30 -6.68
N SER A 63 4.82 5.71 -5.59
CA SER A 63 5.12 4.86 -4.42
C SER A 63 4.10 4.96 -3.29
N LEU A 64 3.30 6.03 -3.26
CA LEU A 64 2.28 6.24 -2.25
C LEU A 64 1.10 5.30 -2.50
N LYS A 65 1.01 4.31 -1.63
CA LYS A 65 -0.02 3.28 -1.71
C LYS A 65 -1.32 3.67 -1.01
N CYS A 66 -1.20 4.29 0.16
CA CYS A 66 -2.34 4.67 0.97
C CYS A 66 -1.97 5.86 1.87
N LEU A 67 -2.84 6.87 1.89
CA LEU A 67 -2.79 8.02 2.77
C LEU A 67 -4.07 8.02 3.61
N VAL A 68 -3.89 7.96 4.93
CA VAL A 68 -5.01 7.94 5.88
C VAL A 68 -4.95 9.18 6.75
N SER A 69 -6.02 9.98 6.73
CA SER A 69 -6.23 11.11 7.62
C SER A 69 -7.29 10.74 8.67
N ILE A 70 -6.99 10.98 9.95
CA ILE A 70 -7.88 10.65 11.07
C ILE A 70 -8.24 11.95 11.78
N GLY A 71 -9.54 12.19 11.96
CA GLY A 71 -10.07 13.34 12.70
C GLY A 71 -10.50 12.96 14.12
N THR A 72 -10.65 13.96 14.97
CA THR A 72 -11.01 13.82 16.39
C THR A 72 -12.51 14.09 16.65
N GLY A 73 -13.34 14.10 15.61
CA GLY A 73 -14.75 14.42 15.68
C GLY A 73 -15.09 15.81 15.16
N VAL A 74 -16.39 16.05 14.96
CA VAL A 74 -16.95 17.36 14.60
C VAL A 74 -17.82 17.88 15.76
N PRO A 75 -17.56 19.09 16.30
CA PRO A 75 -18.36 19.69 17.36
C PRO A 75 -19.72 20.22 16.86
N ALA A 76 -20.69 20.43 17.75
CA ALA A 76 -21.99 21.02 17.39
C ALA A 76 -21.89 22.50 16.99
N LEU A 77 -22.72 22.88 16.02
CA LEU A 77 -23.07 24.28 15.75
C LEU A 77 -24.18 24.73 16.72
N LYS A 78 -23.85 25.06 17.98
CA LYS A 78 -24.81 25.67 18.92
C LYS A 78 -24.39 27.07 19.38
N PRO A 79 -25.34 27.97 19.70
CA PRO A 79 -25.08 29.22 20.42
C PRO A 79 -24.73 28.91 21.88
N VAL A 80 -23.68 29.54 22.40
CA VAL A 80 -23.05 29.21 23.69
C VAL A 80 -23.57 30.16 24.78
N ARG A 81 -23.69 29.68 26.04
CA ARG A 81 -23.98 30.49 27.24
C ARG A 81 -22.75 30.62 28.14
N ASP A 82 -22.78 31.67 28.96
CA ASP A 82 -21.66 32.44 29.51
C ASP A 82 -20.63 31.68 30.39
N ASP A 83 -19.38 32.14 30.32
CA ASP A 83 -18.12 31.71 30.98
C ASP A 83 -17.23 30.61 30.36
N VAL A 84 -17.76 29.65 29.58
CA VAL A 84 -16.94 28.64 28.83
C VAL A 84 -16.77 29.02 27.34
N LEU A 85 -17.21 30.23 26.99
CA LEU A 85 -17.38 30.74 25.63
C LEU A 85 -16.11 30.69 24.76
N GLY A 86 -14.97 31.14 25.28
CA GLY A 86 -13.75 31.32 24.47
C GLY A 86 -13.12 30.00 24.02
N ILE A 87 -13.10 29.01 24.92
CA ILE A 87 -12.57 27.67 24.65
C ILE A 87 -13.46 26.93 23.64
N TRP A 88 -14.77 26.97 23.83
CA TRP A 88 -15.71 26.30 22.94
C TRP A 88 -15.72 26.91 21.54
N ALA A 89 -15.66 28.24 21.44
CA ALA A 89 -15.52 28.94 20.17
C ALA A 89 -14.22 28.56 19.45
N THR A 90 -13.10 28.57 20.16
CA THR A 90 -11.80 28.13 19.62
C THR A 90 -11.87 26.70 19.10
N LEU A 91 -12.46 25.78 19.86
CA LEU A 91 -12.65 24.39 19.44
C LEU A 91 -13.46 24.23 18.16
N LYS A 92 -14.55 25.01 18.06
CA LYS A 92 -15.41 25.02 16.89
C LYS A 92 -14.66 25.54 15.66
N ASP A 93 -13.91 26.63 15.81
CA ASP A 93 -13.13 27.21 14.71
C ASP A 93 -12.02 26.25 14.25
N LEU A 94 -11.33 25.62 15.19
CA LEU A 94 -10.30 24.62 14.93
C LEU A 94 -10.85 23.38 14.21
N ALA A 95 -11.96 22.81 14.68
CA ALA A 95 -12.56 21.65 14.04
C ALA A 95 -13.13 21.99 12.65
N THR A 96 -13.70 23.19 12.50
CA THR A 96 -14.18 23.70 11.21
C THR A 96 -13.02 23.87 10.23
N GLU A 97 -11.91 24.46 10.67
CA GLU A 97 -10.69 24.59 9.86
C GLU A 97 -10.12 23.22 9.48
N THR A 98 -10.01 22.30 10.44
CA THR A 98 -9.51 20.92 10.24
C THR A 98 -10.29 20.19 9.15
N GLU A 99 -11.62 20.32 9.16
CA GLU A 99 -12.49 19.65 8.19
C GLU A 99 -12.48 20.36 6.84
N LYS A 100 -12.45 21.71 6.80
CA LYS A 100 -12.22 22.46 5.55
C LYS A 100 -10.90 22.05 4.89
N THR A 101 -9.83 21.92 5.67
CA THR A 101 -8.52 21.48 5.18
C THR A 101 -8.57 20.04 4.66
N ALA A 102 -9.31 19.14 5.31
CA ALA A 102 -9.53 17.78 4.81
C ALA A 102 -10.26 17.77 3.46
N GLN A 103 -11.31 18.58 3.32
CA GLN A 103 -12.12 18.68 2.11
C GLN A 103 -11.35 19.32 0.95
N LEU A 104 -10.57 20.38 1.23
CA LEU A 104 -9.69 20.99 0.25
C LEU A 104 -8.64 19.99 -0.23
N PHE A 105 -7.99 19.25 0.66
CA PHE A 105 -7.02 18.22 0.29
C PHE A 105 -7.66 17.13 -0.59
N HIS A 106 -8.84 16.65 -0.18
CA HIS A 106 -9.59 15.66 -0.94
C HIS A 106 -9.90 16.14 -2.37
N ARG A 107 -10.30 17.41 -2.53
CA ARG A 107 -10.55 18.01 -3.85
C ARG A 107 -9.27 18.19 -4.66
N ASP A 108 -8.22 18.71 -4.04
CA ASP A 108 -6.97 19.05 -4.71
C ASP A 108 -6.13 17.82 -5.08
N LYS A 109 -6.44 16.66 -4.47
CA LYS A 109 -5.85 15.33 -4.72
C LYS A 109 -6.93 14.29 -5.05
N SER A 110 -7.90 14.67 -5.88
CA SER A 110 -9.03 13.80 -6.25
C SER A 110 -8.57 12.50 -6.91
N ASP A 111 -7.44 12.52 -7.62
CA ASP A 111 -6.76 11.35 -8.18
C ASP A 111 -6.51 10.26 -7.12
N LEU A 112 -6.08 10.65 -5.92
CA LEU A 112 -5.84 9.70 -4.84
C LEU A 112 -7.13 9.09 -4.30
N ASP A 113 -8.24 9.82 -4.31
CA ASP A 113 -9.52 9.28 -3.86
C ASP A 113 -10.14 8.34 -4.89
N GLU A 114 -10.14 8.75 -6.17
CA GLU A 114 -10.64 7.96 -7.30
C GLU A 114 -9.91 6.62 -7.42
N GLU A 115 -8.61 6.60 -7.16
CA GLU A 115 -7.79 5.39 -7.15
C GLU A 115 -7.88 4.60 -5.83
N GLY A 116 -8.67 5.05 -4.85
CA GLY A 116 -8.82 4.39 -3.56
C GLY A 116 -7.55 4.40 -2.72
N ARG A 117 -6.75 5.46 -2.82
CA ARG A 117 -5.47 5.66 -2.11
C ARG A 117 -5.56 6.72 -1.01
N TYR A 118 -6.61 7.52 -0.95
CA TYR A 118 -6.85 8.46 0.16
C TYR A 118 -8.08 8.06 0.97
N TYR A 119 -7.97 8.12 2.30
CA TYR A 119 -9.07 7.83 3.22
C TYR A 119 -9.11 8.84 4.36
N ARG A 120 -10.28 9.41 4.63
CA ARG A 120 -10.54 10.27 5.80
C ARG A 120 -11.53 9.57 6.72
N PHE A 121 -11.13 9.35 7.97
CA PHE A 121 -12.01 8.84 9.02
C PHE A 121 -12.20 9.93 10.07
N ASN A 122 -13.44 10.36 10.29
CA ASN A 122 -13.78 11.38 11.27
C ASN A 122 -15.18 11.10 11.82
N VAL A 123 -15.33 11.08 13.14
CA VAL A 123 -16.63 10.81 13.78
C VAL A 123 -17.56 11.99 13.50
N ASP A 124 -18.63 11.73 12.75
CA ASP A 124 -19.56 12.75 12.27
C ASP A 124 -20.61 13.14 13.32
N ARG A 125 -20.92 12.23 14.25
CA ARG A 125 -21.95 12.40 15.28
C ARG A 125 -21.61 11.74 16.61
N GLY A 126 -22.12 12.29 17.70
CA GLY A 126 -21.98 11.80 19.07
C GLY A 126 -20.82 12.40 19.89
N LEU A 127 -20.02 13.30 19.31
CA LEU A 127 -18.92 14.02 19.98
C LEU A 127 -19.17 15.53 20.07
N GLU A 128 -20.37 15.96 19.71
CA GLU A 128 -20.68 17.35 19.44
C GLU A 128 -20.58 18.27 20.66
N GLU A 129 -20.80 17.71 21.85
CA GLU A 129 -20.83 18.39 23.15
C GLU A 129 -19.59 18.05 24.01
N ILE A 130 -18.54 17.49 23.39
CA ILE A 130 -17.33 17.06 24.08
C ILE A 130 -16.21 18.09 23.89
N GLY A 131 -15.82 18.75 24.98
CA GLY A 131 -14.74 19.73 25.02
C GLY A 131 -13.34 19.13 25.22
N LEU A 132 -12.29 19.92 24.98
CA LEU A 132 -10.87 19.50 25.07
C LEU A 132 -10.44 18.97 26.45
N VAL A 133 -11.06 19.46 27.53
CA VAL A 133 -10.65 19.16 28.92
C VAL A 133 -11.60 18.16 29.60
N GLU A 134 -12.48 17.52 28.83
CA GLU A 134 -13.51 16.63 29.38
C GLU A 134 -13.04 15.18 29.49
N GLU A 135 -11.96 14.97 30.26
CA GLU A 135 -11.37 13.63 30.48
C GLU A 135 -12.40 12.59 30.95
N LYS A 136 -13.42 13.04 31.70
CA LYS A 136 -14.47 12.18 32.26
C LYS A 136 -15.41 11.58 31.21
N LYS A 137 -15.44 12.12 29.99
CA LYS A 137 -16.33 11.66 28.89
C LYS A 137 -15.73 10.57 28.00
N LYS A 138 -14.63 9.91 28.42
CA LYS A 138 -14.02 8.78 27.66
C LYS A 138 -15.01 7.70 27.24
N THR A 139 -16.01 7.41 28.08
CA THR A 139 -17.06 6.42 27.78
C THR A 139 -17.97 6.88 26.64
N GLU A 140 -18.35 8.15 26.62
CA GLU A 140 -19.14 8.77 25.54
C GLU A 140 -18.35 8.79 24.23
N ILE A 141 -17.07 9.17 24.28
CA ILE A 141 -16.17 9.16 23.13
C ILE A 141 -16.07 7.75 22.52
N ALA A 142 -15.87 6.74 23.37
CA ALA A 142 -15.78 5.35 22.93
C ALA A 142 -17.11 4.85 22.32
N ALA A 143 -18.25 5.23 22.89
CA ALA A 143 -19.56 4.86 22.38
C ALA A 143 -19.85 5.50 21.01
N ALA A 144 -19.59 6.79 20.86
CA ALA A 144 -19.75 7.51 19.59
C ALA A 144 -18.82 6.95 18.50
N THR A 145 -17.55 6.70 18.84
CA THR A 145 -16.56 6.11 17.92
C THR A 145 -16.97 4.69 17.50
N ARG A 146 -17.45 3.87 18.44
CA ARG A 146 -17.93 2.51 18.13
C ARG A 146 -19.09 2.55 17.13
N ARG A 147 -20.09 3.40 17.40
CA ARG A 147 -21.24 3.59 16.50
C ARG A 147 -20.81 4.06 15.11
N TYR A 148 -19.84 4.96 15.02
CA TYR A 148 -19.28 5.43 13.76
C TYR A 148 -18.64 4.27 12.96
N VAL A 149 -17.76 3.51 13.60
CA VAL A 149 -17.04 2.37 12.97
C VAL A 149 -17.98 1.24 12.57
N GLU A 150 -19.03 0.98 13.34
CA GLU A 150 -20.04 -0.06 13.05
C GLU A 150 -21.02 0.33 11.93
N SER A 151 -21.06 1.60 11.53
CA SER A 151 -21.90 2.01 10.41
C SER A 151 -21.47 1.30 9.13
N GLN A 152 -22.44 0.84 8.34
CA GLN A 152 -22.15 0.04 7.14
C GLN A 152 -21.25 0.79 6.14
N ALA A 153 -21.42 2.11 6.02
CA ALA A 153 -20.62 2.95 5.13
C ALA A 153 -19.15 3.00 5.57
N VAL A 154 -18.90 3.30 6.84
CA VAL A 154 -17.54 3.38 7.39
C VAL A 154 -16.88 2.01 7.40
N PHE A 155 -17.61 0.95 7.77
CA PHE A 155 -17.09 -0.41 7.72
C PHE A 155 -16.64 -0.82 6.30
N LYS A 156 -17.43 -0.48 5.27
CA LYS A 156 -17.05 -0.71 3.86
C LYS A 156 -15.78 0.06 3.50
N GLN A 157 -15.70 1.34 3.88
CA GLN A 157 -14.54 2.19 3.61
C GLN A 157 -13.29 1.69 4.34
N MET A 158 -13.40 1.29 5.61
CA MET A 158 -12.31 0.68 6.38
C MET A 158 -11.84 -0.63 5.74
N LYS A 159 -12.76 -1.48 5.28
CA LYS A 159 -12.41 -2.72 4.57
C LYS A 159 -11.66 -2.43 3.27
N ALA A 160 -12.09 -1.41 2.50
CA ALA A 160 -11.38 -0.98 1.30
C ALA A 160 -9.97 -0.48 1.63
N CYS A 161 -9.83 0.37 2.65
CA CYS A 161 -8.54 0.87 3.14
C CYS A 161 -7.61 -0.26 3.60
N VAL A 162 -8.11 -1.19 4.41
CA VAL A 162 -7.33 -2.35 4.88
C VAL A 162 -6.93 -3.24 3.70
N ASN A 163 -7.84 -3.50 2.76
CA ASN A 163 -7.52 -4.27 1.57
C ASN A 163 -6.45 -3.57 0.72
N ASN A 164 -6.55 -2.25 0.52
CA ASN A 164 -5.51 -1.49 -0.15
C ASN A 164 -4.19 -1.63 0.62
N ILE A 165 -4.13 -1.32 1.92
CA ILE A 165 -2.92 -1.45 2.75
C ILE A 165 -2.34 -2.87 2.71
N ALA A 166 -3.19 -3.90 2.69
CA ALA A 166 -2.81 -5.31 2.72
C ALA A 166 -2.38 -5.86 1.37
N ARG A 167 -2.90 -5.33 0.24
CA ARG A 167 -2.46 -5.73 -1.11
C ARG A 167 -0.95 -5.64 -1.19
N GLN A 168 -0.31 -6.59 -1.85
CA GLN A 168 1.07 -6.39 -2.25
C GLN A 168 0.98 -5.89 -3.68
N GLU A 169 1.44 -4.67 -3.90
CA GLU A 169 1.54 -4.10 -5.22
C GLU A 169 3.00 -3.71 -5.45
N TYR A 170 3.56 -4.25 -6.52
CA TYR A 170 4.89 -3.94 -6.99
C TYR A 170 4.83 -2.68 -7.85
N HIS A 171 5.61 -1.67 -7.45
CA HIS A 171 5.74 -0.39 -8.16
C HIS A 171 7.18 -0.12 -8.64
N GLY A 172 8.02 -1.15 -8.66
CA GLY A 172 9.42 -1.01 -9.08
C GLY A 172 9.61 -1.04 -10.60
N PRO A 173 10.87 -0.89 -11.06
CA PRO A 173 11.19 -0.77 -12.47
C PRO A 173 11.01 -2.08 -13.25
N TYR A 174 11.04 -3.24 -12.60
CA TYR A 174 11.04 -4.56 -13.26
C TYR A 174 9.65 -5.03 -13.73
N ARG A 175 8.70 -4.09 -13.90
CA ARG A 175 7.29 -4.43 -14.17
C ARG A 175 7.08 -4.90 -15.61
N ILE A 176 6.60 -6.14 -15.78
CA ILE A 176 6.12 -6.65 -17.06
C ILE A 176 4.59 -6.73 -17.03
N PRO A 177 3.86 -6.18 -18.04
CA PRO A 177 2.40 -6.30 -18.10
C PRO A 177 1.96 -7.76 -18.04
N PHE A 178 1.05 -8.09 -17.12
CA PHE A 178 0.55 -9.45 -16.94
C PHE A 178 -0.24 -9.92 -18.17
N SER A 179 -0.04 -11.18 -18.56
CA SER A 179 -0.79 -11.82 -19.65
C SER A 179 -0.90 -13.32 -19.40
N LEU A 180 -2.10 -13.86 -19.63
CA LEU A 180 -2.37 -15.30 -19.68
C LEU A 180 -2.62 -15.77 -21.12
N GLN A 181 -2.17 -15.02 -22.11
CA GLN A 181 -2.28 -15.42 -23.51
C GLN A 181 -1.63 -16.79 -23.73
N GLY A 182 -2.36 -17.72 -24.35
CA GLY A 182 -1.91 -19.09 -24.59
C GLY A 182 -2.10 -20.06 -23.40
N VAL A 183 -2.50 -19.56 -22.23
CA VAL A 183 -2.83 -20.43 -21.08
C VAL A 183 -4.28 -20.91 -21.19
N PRO A 184 -4.56 -22.22 -21.13
CA PRO A 184 -5.92 -22.73 -21.20
C PRO A 184 -6.65 -22.40 -19.90
N VAL A 185 -7.37 -21.28 -19.83
CA VAL A 185 -8.10 -20.82 -18.65
C VAL A 185 -9.61 -20.98 -18.83
N SER A 186 -10.30 -21.44 -17.79
CA SER A 186 -11.76 -21.56 -17.75
C SER A 186 -12.37 -20.45 -16.91
N ASN A 187 -13.49 -19.89 -17.38
CA ASN A 187 -14.29 -18.92 -16.61
C ASN A 187 -15.13 -19.58 -15.49
N HIS A 188 -15.20 -20.92 -15.45
CA HIS A 188 -15.99 -21.68 -14.48
C HIS A 188 -15.12 -22.44 -13.47
N PHE A 189 -13.90 -21.97 -13.23
CA PHE A 189 -13.00 -22.60 -12.27
C PHE A 189 -13.47 -22.41 -10.82
N VAL A 190 -13.57 -23.51 -10.08
CA VAL A 190 -13.82 -23.50 -8.63
C VAL A 190 -12.51 -23.78 -7.90
N ALA A 191 -12.04 -22.79 -7.14
CA ALA A 191 -10.76 -22.88 -6.44
C ALA A 191 -10.77 -23.92 -5.31
N ARG A 192 -9.69 -24.71 -5.23
CA ARG A 192 -9.44 -25.60 -4.09
C ARG A 192 -8.85 -24.78 -2.94
N LEU A 193 -9.71 -24.33 -2.03
CA LEU A 193 -9.37 -23.37 -0.97
C LEU A 193 -8.10 -23.72 -0.18
N SER A 194 -7.88 -25.01 0.14
CA SER A 194 -6.67 -25.45 0.87
C SER A 194 -5.39 -25.27 0.06
N ALA A 195 -5.39 -25.67 -1.22
CA ALA A 195 -4.24 -25.53 -2.11
C ALA A 195 -3.99 -24.06 -2.47
N THR A 196 -5.05 -23.26 -2.66
CA THR A 196 -4.95 -21.81 -2.88
C THR A 196 -4.33 -21.12 -1.66
N ALA A 197 -4.83 -21.41 -0.46
CA ALA A 197 -4.29 -20.84 0.78
C ALA A 197 -2.81 -21.23 1.00
N ALA A 198 -2.44 -22.47 0.71
CA ALA A 198 -1.05 -22.93 0.80
C ALA A 198 -0.13 -22.21 -0.21
N ALA A 199 -0.60 -22.00 -1.45
CA ALA A 199 0.12 -21.23 -2.47
C ALA A 199 0.32 -19.77 -2.02
N GLU A 200 -0.73 -19.12 -1.55
CA GLU A 200 -0.68 -17.74 -1.01
C GLU A 200 0.27 -17.63 0.18
N GLN A 201 0.20 -18.58 1.11
CA GLN A 201 1.05 -18.59 2.28
C GLN A 201 2.53 -18.75 1.92
N CYS A 202 2.84 -19.53 0.88
CA CYS A 202 4.21 -19.80 0.43
C CYS A 202 4.75 -18.64 -0.44
N LEU A 203 4.04 -18.30 -1.52
CA LEU A 203 4.56 -17.51 -2.63
C LEU A 203 4.40 -16.00 -2.47
N LEU A 204 3.37 -15.51 -1.76
CA LEU A 204 3.20 -14.07 -1.61
C LEU A 204 4.37 -13.46 -0.84
N PRO A 205 4.95 -12.34 -1.31
CA PRO A 205 5.97 -11.60 -0.59
C PRO A 205 5.58 -11.42 0.89
N ARG A 206 6.54 -11.38 1.81
CA ARG A 206 6.25 -11.17 3.23
C ARG A 206 7.11 -10.03 3.71
N ARG A 207 6.46 -8.96 4.20
CA ARG A 207 7.10 -7.72 4.71
C ARG A 207 8.20 -7.92 5.77
N ARG A 208 8.38 -9.14 6.29
CA ARG A 208 9.33 -9.48 7.35
C ARG A 208 10.33 -10.59 7.00
N SER A 209 10.31 -11.13 5.78
CA SER A 209 11.29 -12.17 5.42
C SER A 209 12.62 -11.52 5.02
N ARG A 210 13.53 -11.34 5.98
CA ARG A 210 14.94 -10.95 5.76
C ARG A 210 15.77 -12.02 5.02
N ARG A 211 15.15 -13.07 4.49
CA ARG A 211 15.82 -14.10 3.70
C ARG A 211 15.46 -13.90 2.24
N ASN A 212 16.45 -13.49 1.45
CA ASN A 212 16.49 -13.57 -0.01
C ASN A 212 16.52 -15.05 -0.48
N GLN A 213 15.59 -15.88 0.02
CA GLN A 213 15.50 -17.28 -0.38
C GLN A 213 14.38 -17.42 -1.40
N ARG A 214 14.72 -18.06 -2.52
CA ARG A 214 13.77 -18.48 -3.55
C ARG A 214 12.72 -19.39 -2.91
N ARG A 215 11.45 -19.10 -3.16
CA ARG A 215 10.33 -19.89 -2.65
C ARG A 215 9.79 -20.76 -3.78
N VAL A 216 9.53 -22.02 -3.47
CA VAL A 216 9.05 -23.00 -4.44
C VAL A 216 7.78 -23.62 -3.89
N PHE A 217 6.75 -23.69 -4.71
CA PHE A 217 5.49 -24.35 -4.39
C PHE A 217 5.15 -25.31 -5.52
N VAL A 218 4.98 -26.60 -5.19
CA VAL A 218 4.75 -27.66 -6.18
C VAL A 218 3.27 -28.03 -6.17
N LEU A 219 2.61 -27.82 -7.32
CA LEU A 219 1.25 -28.29 -7.56
C LEU A 219 1.30 -29.64 -8.29
N HIS A 220 0.91 -30.70 -7.61
CA HIS A 220 0.86 -32.05 -8.18
C HIS A 220 -0.52 -32.70 -8.00
N GLY A 221 -0.77 -33.81 -8.69
CA GLY A 221 -2.04 -34.55 -8.67
C GLY A 221 -2.44 -35.05 -10.05
N LEU A 222 -3.55 -35.80 -10.10
CA LEU A 222 -4.05 -36.45 -11.31
C LEU A 222 -4.28 -35.45 -12.48
N VAL A 223 -4.25 -35.98 -13.70
CA VAL A 223 -4.65 -35.23 -14.90
C VAL A 223 -6.08 -34.73 -14.71
N GLY A 224 -6.37 -33.50 -15.16
CA GLY A 224 -7.72 -32.91 -15.09
C GLY A 224 -8.13 -32.34 -13.72
N ILE A 225 -7.35 -32.52 -12.65
CA ILE A 225 -7.69 -32.00 -11.30
C ILE A 225 -7.64 -30.46 -11.18
N GLY A 226 -7.32 -29.75 -12.27
CA GLY A 226 -7.28 -28.29 -12.32
C GLY A 226 -6.00 -27.65 -11.76
N LYS A 227 -4.83 -28.28 -11.91
CA LYS A 227 -3.52 -27.72 -11.50
C LYS A 227 -3.23 -26.40 -12.23
N THR A 228 -3.23 -26.45 -13.56
CA THR A 228 -3.07 -25.29 -14.46
C THR A 228 -4.09 -24.19 -14.17
N GLN A 229 -5.36 -24.55 -13.94
CA GLN A 229 -6.41 -23.59 -13.58
C GLN A 229 -6.14 -22.89 -12.25
N LEU A 230 -5.68 -23.64 -11.23
CA LEU A 230 -5.34 -23.08 -9.93
C LEU A 230 -4.15 -22.13 -10.02
N ALA A 231 -3.10 -22.50 -10.76
CA ALA A 231 -1.93 -21.66 -10.97
C ALA A 231 -2.31 -20.37 -11.74
N ALA A 232 -3.13 -20.48 -12.78
CA ALA A 232 -3.59 -19.33 -13.56
C ALA A 232 -4.50 -18.39 -12.75
N ASP A 233 -5.39 -18.95 -11.93
CA ASP A 233 -6.23 -18.19 -11.01
C ASP A 233 -5.41 -17.49 -9.92
N PHE A 234 -4.42 -18.18 -9.33
CA PHE A 234 -3.48 -17.58 -8.40
C PHE A 234 -2.72 -16.40 -9.04
N ALA A 235 -2.13 -16.63 -10.22
CA ALA A 235 -1.40 -15.60 -10.96
C ALA A 235 -2.29 -14.39 -11.26
N ARG A 236 -3.51 -14.61 -11.75
CA ARG A 236 -4.47 -13.54 -12.06
C ARG A 236 -4.84 -12.71 -10.85
N ARG A 237 -5.07 -13.33 -9.69
CA ARG A 237 -5.47 -12.63 -8.46
C ARG A 237 -4.34 -11.83 -7.83
N HIS A 238 -3.12 -12.31 -7.99
CA HIS A 238 -1.95 -11.81 -7.25
C HIS A 238 -0.86 -11.21 -8.14
N GLU A 239 -1.10 -11.02 -9.44
CA GLU A 239 -0.10 -10.49 -10.38
C GLU A 239 0.51 -9.18 -9.89
N ALA A 240 -0.34 -8.32 -9.30
CA ALA A 240 0.09 -7.01 -8.83
C ALA A 240 1.16 -7.12 -7.74
N ALA A 241 1.23 -8.23 -6.99
CA ALA A 241 2.23 -8.47 -5.95
C ALA A 241 3.63 -8.78 -6.48
N PHE A 242 3.75 -9.09 -7.77
CA PHE A 242 5.00 -9.50 -8.38
C PHE A 242 5.50 -8.45 -9.37
N SER A 243 6.82 -8.36 -9.56
CA SER A 243 7.41 -7.53 -10.62
C SER A 243 7.02 -8.04 -11.99
N SER A 244 7.04 -9.35 -12.16
CA SER A 244 6.76 -9.99 -13.42
C SER A 244 6.27 -11.41 -13.15
N VAL A 245 5.34 -11.87 -13.99
CA VAL A 245 4.84 -13.25 -13.94
C VAL A 245 5.16 -13.91 -15.27
N PHE A 246 6.01 -14.94 -15.22
CA PHE A 246 6.36 -15.76 -16.37
C PHE A 246 5.59 -17.06 -16.32
N TRP A 247 4.85 -17.34 -17.40
CA TRP A 247 4.30 -18.66 -17.68
C TRP A 247 5.22 -19.40 -18.64
N LEU A 248 5.83 -20.48 -18.17
CA LEU A 248 6.87 -21.24 -18.87
C LEU A 248 6.39 -22.66 -19.18
N ASP A 249 6.65 -23.12 -20.39
CA ASP A 249 6.28 -24.46 -20.85
C ASP A 249 7.36 -25.48 -20.46
N GLY A 250 7.08 -26.26 -19.43
CA GLY A 250 8.00 -27.23 -18.83
C GLY A 250 8.01 -28.61 -19.49
N ARG A 251 7.35 -28.82 -20.64
CA ARG A 251 7.27 -30.12 -21.31
C ARG A 251 8.62 -30.67 -21.77
N SER A 252 9.57 -29.79 -22.07
CA SER A 252 10.95 -30.14 -22.40
C SER A 252 11.86 -28.94 -22.17
N GLU A 253 13.16 -29.19 -22.10
CA GLU A 253 14.15 -28.11 -21.95
C GLU A 253 14.08 -27.09 -23.11
N ASP A 254 13.84 -27.56 -24.34
CA ASP A 254 13.72 -26.69 -25.52
C ASP A 254 12.47 -25.80 -25.45
N ARG A 255 11.32 -26.36 -25.04
CA ARG A 255 10.09 -25.58 -24.84
C ARG A 255 10.25 -24.57 -23.71
N LEU A 256 11.00 -24.94 -22.68
CA LEU A 256 11.30 -24.05 -21.57
C LEU A 256 12.17 -22.86 -22.02
N ARG A 257 13.25 -23.11 -22.77
CA ARG A 257 14.12 -22.07 -23.33
C ARG A 257 13.34 -21.14 -24.28
N GLN A 258 12.54 -21.70 -25.19
CA GLN A 258 11.72 -20.92 -26.12
C GLN A 258 10.68 -20.05 -25.40
N SER A 259 9.96 -20.62 -24.43
CA SER A 259 8.96 -19.87 -23.66
C SER A 259 9.61 -18.78 -22.82
N LEU A 260 10.78 -19.00 -22.23
CA LEU A 260 11.53 -17.97 -21.51
C LEU A 260 11.99 -16.83 -22.44
N ALA A 261 12.56 -17.16 -23.60
CA ALA A 261 13.02 -16.19 -24.59
C ALA A 261 11.88 -15.30 -25.11
N SER A 262 10.65 -15.82 -25.19
CA SER A 262 9.48 -15.05 -25.63
C SER A 262 9.15 -13.83 -24.75
N TYR A 263 9.67 -13.78 -23.51
CA TYR A 263 9.50 -12.64 -22.62
C TYR A 263 10.51 -11.51 -22.84
N ALA A 264 11.59 -11.73 -23.60
CA ALA A 264 12.64 -10.73 -23.78
C ALA A 264 12.09 -9.40 -24.33
N GLY A 265 11.22 -9.45 -25.34
CA GLY A 265 10.55 -8.26 -25.89
C GLY A 265 9.57 -7.58 -24.92
N ARG A 266 9.15 -8.26 -23.84
CA ARG A 266 8.19 -7.75 -22.84
C ARG A 266 8.87 -7.12 -21.62
N ILE A 267 10.16 -7.36 -21.42
CA ILE A 267 10.95 -6.67 -20.40
C ILE A 267 10.87 -5.14 -20.65
N PRO A 268 11.04 -4.24 -19.68
CA PRO A 268 11.10 -2.81 -19.97
C PRO A 268 12.36 -2.40 -20.75
N GLU A 269 12.26 -1.33 -21.54
CA GLU A 269 13.37 -0.78 -22.33
C GLU A 269 14.60 -0.45 -21.47
N GLY A 270 15.79 -0.67 -22.00
CA GLY A 270 17.06 -0.43 -21.30
C GLY A 270 17.39 -1.43 -20.18
N GLN A 271 16.53 -2.42 -19.89
CA GLN A 271 16.81 -3.40 -18.85
C GLN A 271 17.50 -4.68 -19.37
N ILE A 272 17.43 -4.98 -20.65
CA ILE A 272 18.27 -5.99 -21.32
C ILE A 272 18.76 -5.43 -22.66
N HIS A 273 19.71 -6.09 -23.30
CA HIS A 273 20.27 -5.62 -24.56
C HIS A 273 19.21 -5.59 -25.67
N GLU A 274 19.13 -4.49 -26.45
CA GLU A 274 18.11 -4.31 -27.49
C GLU A 274 18.11 -5.43 -28.55
N ARG A 275 19.28 -5.97 -28.86
CA ARG A 275 19.43 -7.16 -29.73
C ARG A 275 18.56 -8.35 -29.28
N SER A 276 18.39 -8.52 -27.97
CA SER A 276 17.67 -9.66 -27.38
C SER A 276 16.18 -9.35 -27.22
N ARG A 277 15.84 -8.07 -27.00
CA ARG A 277 14.44 -7.59 -26.98
C ARG A 277 13.77 -7.74 -28.33
N ASN A 278 14.50 -7.39 -29.38
CA ASN A 278 14.03 -7.38 -30.76
C ASN A 278 14.55 -8.59 -31.57
N ALA A 279 15.01 -9.65 -30.87
CA ALA A 279 15.63 -10.80 -31.52
C ALA A 279 14.64 -11.53 -32.42
N VAL A 280 15.08 -11.84 -33.65
CA VAL A 280 14.47 -12.86 -34.50
C VAL A 280 15.28 -14.14 -34.32
N LEU A 281 14.68 -15.14 -33.70
CA LEU A 281 15.35 -16.40 -33.35
C LEU A 281 15.56 -17.25 -34.62
N ASN A 282 16.74 -17.12 -35.23
CA ASN A 282 17.09 -17.84 -36.46
C ASN A 282 18.00 -19.06 -36.22
N SER A 283 18.61 -19.13 -35.03
CA SER A 283 19.48 -20.23 -34.63
C SER A 283 19.36 -20.53 -33.13
N GLU A 284 19.84 -21.70 -32.73
CA GLU A 284 19.94 -22.09 -31.32
C GLU A 284 20.89 -21.16 -30.54
N GLN A 285 21.94 -20.66 -31.20
CA GLN A 285 22.86 -19.70 -30.60
C GLN A 285 22.15 -18.38 -30.25
N ASP A 286 21.29 -17.88 -31.14
CA ASP A 286 20.49 -16.67 -30.88
C ASP A 286 19.54 -16.90 -29.70
N LEU A 287 18.89 -18.07 -29.65
CA LEU A 287 18.02 -18.45 -28.54
C LEU A 287 18.77 -18.44 -27.21
N MET A 288 19.96 -19.05 -27.16
CA MET A 288 20.75 -19.12 -25.93
C MET A 288 21.21 -17.74 -25.45
N VAL A 289 21.59 -16.83 -26.36
CA VAL A 289 21.92 -15.44 -25.99
C VAL A 289 20.72 -14.74 -25.36
N VAL A 290 19.53 -14.85 -25.95
CA VAL A 290 18.30 -14.25 -25.41
C VAL A 290 17.94 -14.85 -24.05
N VAL A 291 18.04 -16.18 -23.90
CA VAL A 291 17.80 -16.88 -22.64
C VAL A 291 18.75 -16.40 -21.55
N THR A 292 20.04 -16.28 -21.85
CA THR A 292 21.04 -15.76 -20.90
C THR A 292 20.71 -14.33 -20.46
N ASP A 293 20.39 -13.43 -21.39
CA ASP A 293 20.05 -12.04 -21.06
C ASP A 293 18.80 -11.94 -20.15
N VAL A 294 17.79 -12.79 -20.37
CA VAL A 294 16.59 -12.86 -19.52
C VAL A 294 16.92 -13.42 -18.13
N LEU A 295 17.75 -14.47 -18.05
CA LEU A 295 18.19 -15.05 -16.77
C LEU A 295 19.05 -14.06 -15.97
N ASP A 296 19.96 -13.35 -16.61
CA ASP A 296 20.79 -12.32 -15.98
C ASP A 296 19.93 -11.17 -15.45
N TRP A 297 18.87 -10.81 -16.18
CA TRP A 297 17.88 -9.84 -15.71
C TRP A 297 17.09 -10.31 -14.49
N LEU A 298 16.66 -11.58 -14.45
CA LEU A 298 16.01 -12.19 -13.28
C LEU A 298 16.96 -12.34 -12.08
N ALA A 299 18.27 -12.46 -12.34
CA ALA A 299 19.31 -12.64 -11.33
C ALA A 299 19.79 -11.32 -10.70
N ARG A 300 19.31 -10.16 -11.16
CA ARG A 300 19.70 -8.86 -10.59
C ARG A 300 19.38 -8.78 -9.09
N PRO A 301 20.30 -8.24 -8.26
CA PRO A 301 20.11 -8.21 -6.80
C PRO A 301 18.86 -7.44 -6.31
N ASP A 302 18.36 -6.51 -7.11
CA ASP A 302 17.19 -5.68 -6.87
C ASP A 302 15.92 -6.16 -7.62
N ASN A 303 16.02 -7.22 -8.43
CA ASN A 303 14.89 -7.88 -9.07
C ASN A 303 14.50 -9.16 -8.32
N ILE A 304 13.81 -9.00 -7.19
CA ILE A 304 13.56 -10.08 -6.22
C ILE A 304 12.10 -10.51 -6.10
N ASP A 305 11.18 -9.81 -6.76
CA ASP A 305 9.73 -9.98 -6.60
C ASP A 305 9.06 -10.66 -7.82
N TRP A 306 9.79 -11.40 -8.65
CA TRP A 306 9.22 -12.11 -9.80
C TRP A 306 8.56 -13.44 -9.42
N LEU A 307 7.64 -13.92 -10.27
CA LEU A 307 7.00 -15.22 -10.19
C LEU A 307 7.26 -16.01 -11.47
N LEU A 308 7.82 -17.21 -11.36
CA LEU A 308 7.92 -18.17 -12.46
C LEU A 308 6.95 -19.33 -12.24
N ILE A 309 6.11 -19.62 -13.24
CA ILE A 309 5.18 -20.74 -13.26
C ILE A 309 5.63 -21.70 -14.34
N PHE A 310 6.13 -22.87 -13.94
CA PHE A 310 6.44 -23.97 -14.85
C PHE A 310 5.21 -24.86 -14.95
N ASP A 311 4.59 -24.92 -16.13
CA ASP A 311 3.41 -25.74 -16.39
C ASP A 311 3.76 -26.94 -17.29
N ASN A 312 2.95 -27.99 -17.26
CA ASN A 312 3.17 -29.24 -18.03
C ASN A 312 4.52 -29.93 -17.75
N VAL A 313 4.99 -29.87 -16.50
CA VAL A 313 6.14 -30.69 -16.05
C VAL A 313 5.62 -32.09 -15.72
N ASP A 314 5.97 -33.06 -16.55
CA ASP A 314 5.67 -34.46 -16.33
C ASP A 314 6.91 -35.19 -15.76
N GLN A 315 6.69 -36.28 -15.03
CA GLN A 315 7.79 -37.18 -14.67
C GLN A 315 8.08 -38.07 -15.87
N ASP A 316 9.33 -38.10 -16.32
CA ASP A 316 9.78 -39.13 -17.24
C ASP A 316 9.53 -40.49 -16.57
N VAL A 317 8.69 -41.31 -17.19
CA VAL A 317 8.54 -42.71 -16.80
C VAL A 317 9.74 -43.42 -17.43
N GLU A 318 10.86 -43.44 -16.72
CA GLU A 318 11.93 -44.42 -16.98
C GLU A 318 11.44 -45.85 -16.71
#